data_AF-A0A6G3T071-F1
#
_entry.id   AF-A0A6G3T071-F1
#
_cell.length_a   1.000
_cell.length_b   1.000
_cell.length_c   1.000
_cell.angle_alpha   90.00
_cell.angle_beta   90.00
_cell.angle_gamma   90.00
#
_symmetry.space_group_name_H-M   'P 1'
#
loop_
_entity.id
_entity.type
_entity.pdbx_description
1 polymer ?
#
loop_
_entity_poly.entity_id
_entity_poly.type
_entity_poly.pdbx_seq_one_letter_code
_entity_poly.pdbx_strand_id
1 'polypeptide(L)'
;MAAERPTGHTAAPAPSAPGASPASLASGLADERVDHRFKALPPDAEGLTVGALAAERRNLFTGGFTTPVLALSAESVAHNLDLLETYAERHGLAFAPHGKTSMSPQLFVDQLKRGAWGITAAVPHQARVYRAYGIGRIFLANELVDAVALRWLAGEMTADPEFRFVCYVDSVRGVELMDAALGAAGATRPVDVVVELGAGEGARTGA
;
A
#
# COMPACT_ATOMS: atom_id res chain seq x y z
N MET A 1 -14.57 42.16 -9.64
CA MET A 1 -14.40 40.82 -10.25
C MET A 1 -13.49 40.01 -9.34
N ALA A 2 -14.07 39.28 -8.40
CA ALA A 2 -13.32 38.38 -7.52
C ALA A 2 -13.08 37.07 -8.29
N ALA A 3 -11.81 36.70 -8.45
CA ALA A 3 -11.42 35.42 -9.01
C ALA A 3 -11.70 34.33 -7.96
N GLU A 4 -12.63 33.43 -8.26
CA GLU A 4 -12.81 32.19 -7.50
C GLU A 4 -11.55 31.32 -7.68
N ARG A 5 -10.90 31.01 -6.55
CA ARG A 5 -9.82 30.02 -6.52
C ARG A 5 -10.46 28.62 -6.56
N PRO A 6 -10.01 27.70 -7.44
CA PRO A 6 -10.50 26.35 -7.40
C PRO A 6 -9.92 25.64 -6.17
N THR A 7 -10.76 25.42 -5.17
CA THR A 7 -10.48 24.60 -3.99
C THR A 7 -10.61 23.12 -4.36
N GLY A 8 -9.70 22.63 -5.20
CA GLY A 8 -9.55 21.20 -5.48
C GLY A 8 -8.62 20.55 -4.48
N HIS A 9 -8.97 20.55 -3.19
CA HIS A 9 -8.23 19.75 -2.22
C HIS A 9 -8.67 18.30 -2.39
N THR A 10 -7.88 17.46 -3.07
CA THR A 10 -8.09 16.02 -3.04
C THR A 10 -7.77 15.57 -1.62
N ALA A 11 -8.80 15.42 -0.79
CA ALA A 11 -8.70 14.79 0.50
C ALA A 11 -8.07 13.40 0.31
N ALA A 12 -7.27 12.95 1.30
CA ALA A 12 -6.89 11.55 1.38
C ALA A 12 -8.16 10.68 1.22
N PRO A 13 -8.11 9.57 0.47
CA PRO A 13 -9.27 8.70 0.30
C PRO A 13 -9.87 8.42 1.68
N ALA A 14 -11.19 8.68 1.81
CA ALA A 14 -11.95 8.34 2.99
C ALA A 14 -11.73 6.85 3.32
N PRO A 15 -11.82 6.44 4.60
CA PRO A 15 -11.73 5.02 4.94
C PRO A 15 -12.69 4.23 4.04
N SER A 16 -12.16 3.17 3.42
CA SER A 16 -12.85 2.40 2.39
C SER A 16 -14.23 1.99 2.87
N ALA A 17 -15.27 2.27 2.08
CA ALA A 17 -16.59 1.73 2.36
C ALA A 17 -16.50 0.19 2.44
N PRO A 18 -17.15 -0.45 3.43
CA PRO A 18 -17.09 -1.89 3.58
C PRO A 18 -17.58 -2.55 2.27
N GLY A 19 -16.71 -3.36 1.65
CA GLY A 19 -17.01 -4.12 0.43
C GLY A 19 -16.39 -3.61 -0.88
N ALA A 20 -15.69 -2.47 -0.90
CA ALA A 20 -14.99 -2.03 -2.11
C ALA A 20 -13.73 -2.87 -2.37
N SER A 21 -13.62 -3.48 -3.55
CA SER A 21 -12.48 -4.33 -3.89
C SER A 21 -11.18 -3.50 -4.07
N PRO A 22 -10.00 -4.07 -3.80
CA PRO A 22 -8.73 -3.43 -4.12
C PRO A 22 -8.65 -2.95 -5.57
N ALA A 23 -9.19 -3.74 -6.50
CA ALA A 23 -9.20 -3.41 -7.92
C ALA A 23 -10.02 -2.15 -8.23
N SER A 24 -11.22 -2.01 -7.63
CA SER A 24 -12.06 -0.82 -7.82
C SER A 24 -11.48 0.44 -7.18
N LEU A 25 -10.80 0.30 -6.03
CA LEU A 25 -10.17 1.44 -5.37
C LEU A 25 -8.92 1.89 -6.14
N ALA A 26 -8.12 0.95 -6.62
CA ALA A 26 -6.98 1.25 -7.48
C ALA A 26 -7.40 1.84 -8.84
N SER A 27 -8.57 1.48 -9.39
CA SER A 27 -9.06 2.11 -10.62
C SER A 27 -9.42 3.57 -10.45
N GLY A 28 -9.80 4.02 -9.24
CA GLY A 28 -10.06 5.43 -8.95
C GLY A 28 -8.84 6.34 -9.15
N LEU A 29 -7.62 5.79 -9.13
CA LEU A 29 -6.40 6.53 -9.48
C LEU A 29 -6.42 7.04 -10.93
N ALA A 30 -7.14 6.36 -11.83
CA ALA A 30 -7.30 6.81 -13.21
C ALA A 30 -8.10 8.10 -13.32
N ASP A 31 -8.90 8.44 -12.31
CA ASP A 31 -9.72 9.65 -12.29
C ASP A 31 -8.98 10.87 -11.71
N GLU A 32 -7.76 10.68 -11.20
CA GLU A 32 -6.93 11.79 -10.70
C GLU A 32 -6.63 12.78 -11.81
N ARG A 33 -6.80 14.08 -11.52
CA ARG A 33 -6.51 15.14 -12.47
C ARG A 33 -5.01 15.41 -12.54
N VAL A 34 -4.49 15.40 -13.75
CA VAL A 34 -3.13 15.81 -14.07
C VAL A 34 -3.02 17.32 -13.87
N ASP A 35 -2.08 17.71 -13.02
CA ASP A 35 -1.73 19.10 -12.72
C ASP A 35 -0.24 19.21 -12.32
N HIS A 36 0.17 20.40 -11.88
CA HIS A 36 1.53 20.73 -11.48
C HIS A 36 2.16 19.82 -10.39
N ARG A 37 1.38 19.02 -9.66
CA ARG A 37 1.90 18.04 -8.69
C ARG A 37 2.51 16.82 -9.37
N PHE A 38 2.14 16.55 -10.61
CA PHE A 38 2.67 15.44 -11.40
C PHE A 38 3.89 15.89 -12.20
N LYS A 39 5.06 15.50 -11.71
CA LYS A 39 6.32 15.63 -12.46
C LYS A 39 6.29 14.73 -13.71
N ALA A 40 7.05 15.11 -14.73
CA ALA A 40 7.35 14.30 -15.92
C ALA A 40 6.19 14.12 -16.92
N LEU A 41 4.96 14.53 -16.58
CA LEU A 41 3.84 14.50 -17.50
C LEU A 41 3.90 15.64 -18.53
N PRO A 42 3.24 15.49 -19.71
CA PRO A 42 3.17 16.54 -20.71
C PRO A 42 2.44 17.79 -20.17
N PRO A 43 3.01 19.01 -20.30
CA PRO A 43 2.35 20.22 -19.80
C PRO A 43 0.98 20.51 -20.45
N ASP A 44 0.80 20.09 -21.70
CA ASP A 44 -0.47 20.19 -22.43
C ASP A 44 -1.52 19.17 -21.97
N ALA A 45 -1.18 18.26 -21.04
CA ALA A 45 -2.12 17.34 -20.42
C ALA A 45 -2.81 17.92 -19.16
N GLU A 46 -2.49 19.16 -18.76
CA GLU A 46 -3.12 19.80 -17.59
C GLU A 46 -4.65 19.81 -17.72
N GLY A 47 -5.33 19.33 -16.68
CA GLY A 47 -6.79 19.22 -16.64
C GLY A 47 -7.37 17.90 -17.13
N LEU A 48 -6.60 17.08 -17.85
CA LEU A 48 -6.96 15.68 -18.15
C LEU A 48 -6.94 14.83 -16.87
N THR A 49 -7.59 13.67 -16.91
CA THR A 49 -7.37 12.63 -15.90
C THR A 49 -6.18 11.75 -16.29
N VAL A 50 -5.56 11.08 -15.32
CA VAL A 50 -4.48 10.10 -15.54
C VAL A 50 -4.93 9.03 -16.55
N GLY A 51 -6.16 8.54 -16.42
CA GLY A 51 -6.75 7.56 -17.32
C GLY A 51 -6.96 8.09 -18.75
N ALA A 52 -7.43 9.34 -18.89
CA ALA A 52 -7.58 9.97 -20.20
C ALA A 52 -6.24 10.14 -20.91
N LEU A 53 -5.21 10.64 -20.20
CA LEU A 53 -3.86 10.76 -20.74
C LEU A 53 -3.27 9.38 -21.11
N ALA A 54 -3.49 8.35 -20.29
CA ALA A 54 -3.05 6.99 -20.60
C ALA A 54 -3.70 6.42 -21.86
N ALA A 55 -4.99 6.71 -22.08
CA ALA A 55 -5.74 6.25 -23.25
C ALA A 55 -5.22 6.84 -24.58
N GLU A 56 -4.58 8.01 -24.54
CA GLU A 56 -3.94 8.62 -25.72
C GLU A 56 -2.72 7.84 -26.21
N ARG A 57 -2.14 6.96 -25.38
CA ARG A 57 -0.98 6.11 -25.71
C ARG A 57 0.18 6.90 -26.33
N ARG A 58 0.44 8.10 -25.80
CA ARG A 58 1.51 8.99 -26.27
C ARG A 58 2.86 8.29 -26.25
N ASN A 59 3.67 8.56 -27.26
CA ASN A 59 5.04 8.06 -27.30
C ASN A 59 5.89 8.72 -26.19
N LEU A 60 6.72 7.97 -25.49
CA LEU A 60 7.54 8.49 -24.39
C LEU A 60 8.49 9.62 -24.82
N PHE A 61 9.04 9.56 -26.03
CA PHE A 61 10.07 10.49 -26.51
C PHE A 61 9.50 11.65 -27.31
N THR A 62 8.38 11.46 -28.01
CA THR A 62 7.76 12.50 -28.87
C THR A 62 6.42 13.01 -28.35
N GLY A 63 5.87 12.40 -27.30
CA GLY A 63 4.55 12.71 -26.74
C GLY A 63 4.54 13.83 -25.70
N GLY A 64 5.62 14.61 -25.60
CA GLY A 64 5.69 15.79 -24.72
C GLY A 64 6.03 15.53 -23.26
N PHE A 65 6.36 14.28 -22.87
CA PHE A 65 6.80 13.97 -21.51
C PHE A 65 8.06 14.74 -21.15
N THR A 66 8.09 15.26 -19.93
CA THR A 66 9.24 16.04 -19.41
C THR A 66 10.20 15.14 -18.65
N THR A 67 11.49 15.45 -18.68
CA THR A 67 12.53 14.66 -17.99
C THR A 67 12.92 15.27 -16.65
N PRO A 68 13.33 14.46 -15.66
CA PRO A 68 13.47 13.00 -15.70
C PRO A 68 12.12 12.28 -15.53
N VAL A 69 11.93 11.20 -16.29
CA VAL A 69 10.74 10.35 -16.27
C VAL A 69 11.10 8.94 -15.82
N LEU A 70 10.28 8.36 -14.93
CA LEU A 70 10.34 6.94 -14.59
C LEU A 70 9.32 6.22 -15.48
N ALA A 71 9.80 5.32 -16.35
CA ALA A 71 8.96 4.50 -17.20
C ALA A 71 9.13 3.03 -16.84
N LEU A 72 8.01 2.31 -16.78
CA LEU A 72 7.97 0.86 -16.61
C LEU A 72 7.58 0.22 -17.94
N SER A 73 8.30 -0.84 -18.34
CA SER A 73 7.88 -1.70 -19.45
C SER A 73 6.71 -2.57 -18.99
N ALA A 74 5.53 -2.37 -19.58
CA ALA A 74 4.34 -3.15 -19.26
C ALA A 74 4.58 -4.66 -19.48
N GLU A 75 5.29 -5.03 -20.55
CA GLU A 75 5.64 -6.41 -20.86
C GLU A 75 6.56 -7.02 -19.79
N SER A 76 7.59 -6.27 -19.37
CA SER A 76 8.52 -6.75 -18.33
C SER A 76 7.83 -6.87 -16.96
N VAL A 77 6.92 -5.97 -16.63
CA VAL A 77 6.11 -6.07 -15.40
C VAL A 77 5.23 -7.32 -15.44
N ALA A 78 4.50 -7.53 -16.53
CA ALA A 78 3.65 -8.71 -16.69
C ALA A 78 4.45 -10.01 -16.58
N HIS A 79 5.57 -10.11 -17.30
CA HIS A 79 6.48 -11.25 -17.25
C HIS A 79 6.99 -11.53 -15.84
N ASN A 80 7.44 -10.51 -15.10
CA ASN A 80 7.96 -10.69 -13.75
C ASN A 80 6.89 -11.14 -12.76
N LEU A 81 5.64 -10.69 -12.96
CA LEU A 81 4.51 -11.14 -12.16
C LEU A 81 4.18 -12.61 -12.44
N ASP A 82 4.15 -13.03 -13.71
CA ASP A 82 3.94 -14.43 -14.12
C ASP A 82 5.02 -15.36 -13.51
N LEU A 83 6.28 -14.90 -13.52
CA LEU A 83 7.40 -15.67 -12.96
C LEU A 83 7.24 -15.92 -11.46
N LEU A 84 6.88 -14.88 -10.69
CA LEU A 84 6.74 -15.01 -9.24
C LEU A 84 5.56 -15.89 -8.86
N GLU A 85 4.44 -15.76 -9.57
CA GLU A 85 3.27 -16.64 -9.43
C GLU A 85 3.64 -18.10 -9.68
N THR A 86 4.22 -18.39 -10.85
CA THR A 86 4.63 -19.75 -11.25
C THR A 86 5.60 -20.36 -10.25
N TYR A 87 6.55 -19.56 -9.74
CA TYR A 87 7.51 -20.02 -8.74
C TYR A 87 6.82 -20.34 -7.41
N ALA A 88 5.97 -19.45 -6.92
CA ALA A 88 5.25 -19.65 -5.67
C ALA A 88 4.33 -20.89 -5.73
N GLU A 89 3.57 -21.04 -6.81
CA GLU A 89 2.69 -22.20 -7.02
C GLU A 89 3.48 -23.52 -7.07
N ARG A 90 4.56 -23.55 -7.86
CA ARG A 90 5.42 -24.75 -8.00
C ARG A 90 5.97 -25.23 -6.66
N HIS A 91 6.25 -24.31 -5.74
CA HIS A 91 6.86 -24.60 -4.46
C HIS A 91 5.87 -24.60 -3.30
N GLY A 92 4.57 -24.40 -3.55
CA GLY A 92 3.53 -24.34 -2.51
C GLY A 92 3.74 -23.20 -1.52
N LEU A 93 4.33 -22.08 -1.95
CA LEU A 93 4.67 -20.94 -1.10
C LEU A 93 3.53 -19.94 -1.05
N ALA A 94 3.13 -19.54 0.16
CA ALA A 94 2.44 -18.26 0.34
C ALA A 94 3.48 -17.14 0.31
N PHE A 95 3.22 -16.07 -0.45
CA PHE A 95 4.13 -14.93 -0.53
C PHE A 95 3.40 -13.62 -0.24
N ALA A 96 4.10 -12.69 0.41
CA ALA A 96 3.61 -11.35 0.72
C ALA A 96 4.64 -10.31 0.21
N PRO A 97 4.53 -9.85 -1.06
CA PRO A 97 5.52 -8.97 -1.66
C PRO A 97 5.62 -7.64 -0.92
N HIS A 98 6.82 -7.07 -0.89
CA HIS A 98 7.08 -5.86 -0.12
C HIS A 98 6.66 -4.60 -0.89
N GLY A 99 5.58 -3.96 -0.43
CA GLY A 99 5.00 -2.80 -1.10
C GLY A 99 5.73 -1.48 -0.86
N LYS A 100 6.68 -1.42 0.08
CA LYS A 100 7.39 -0.17 0.44
C LYS A 100 8.15 0.46 -0.73
N THR A 101 8.56 -0.37 -1.69
CA THR A 101 9.44 0.03 -2.80
C THR A 101 8.66 0.72 -3.90
N SER A 102 7.50 0.17 -4.28
CA SER A 102 6.67 0.74 -5.35
C SER A 102 5.63 1.72 -4.80
N MET A 103 5.09 1.47 -3.61
CA MET A 103 3.93 2.19 -3.06
C MET A 103 2.80 2.36 -4.10
N SER A 104 2.63 1.36 -4.99
CA SER A 104 1.69 1.38 -6.10
C SER A 104 0.54 0.40 -5.84
N PRO A 105 -0.65 0.89 -5.46
CA PRO A 105 -1.82 0.05 -5.26
C PRO A 105 -2.19 -0.78 -6.50
N GLN A 106 -1.96 -0.26 -7.70
CA GLN A 106 -2.20 -0.98 -8.96
C GLN A 106 -1.34 -2.26 -9.04
N LEU A 107 -0.05 -2.16 -8.72
CA LEU A 107 0.83 -3.35 -8.69
C LEU A 107 0.44 -4.32 -7.57
N PHE A 108 -0.01 -3.83 -6.41
CA PHE A 108 -0.48 -4.70 -5.33
C PHE A 108 -1.71 -5.50 -5.74
N VAL A 109 -2.66 -4.87 -6.44
CA VAL A 109 -3.85 -5.54 -6.98
C VAL A 109 -3.46 -6.67 -7.92
N ASP A 110 -2.52 -6.43 -8.83
CA ASP A 110 -2.10 -7.45 -9.78
C ASP A 110 -1.33 -8.60 -9.11
N GLN A 111 -0.53 -8.30 -8.08
CA GLN A 111 0.11 -9.34 -7.25
C GLN A 111 -0.93 -10.18 -6.49
N LEU A 112 -1.96 -9.56 -5.91
CA LEU A 112 -3.02 -10.25 -5.18
C LEU A 112 -3.87 -11.15 -6.10
N LYS A 113 -4.16 -10.70 -7.34
CA LYS A 113 -4.86 -11.53 -8.34
C LYS A 113 -4.07 -12.80 -8.70
N ARG A 114 -2.74 -12.75 -8.55
CA ARG A 114 -1.78 -13.81 -8.89
C ARG A 114 -1.33 -14.62 -7.68
N GLY A 115 -2.20 -14.70 -6.66
CA GLY A 115 -2.00 -15.57 -5.52
C GLY A 115 -1.14 -15.02 -4.38
N ALA A 116 -0.75 -13.73 -4.39
CA ALA A 116 -0.12 -13.14 -3.21
C ALA A 116 -1.07 -13.25 -2.00
N TRP A 117 -0.56 -13.69 -0.86
CA TRP A 117 -1.35 -13.86 0.36
C TRP A 117 -1.80 -12.51 0.94
N GLY A 118 -0.94 -11.50 0.85
CA GLY A 118 -1.12 -10.14 1.36
C GLY A 118 0.02 -9.23 0.90
N ILE A 119 0.11 -8.01 1.41
CA ILE A 119 1.18 -7.05 1.06
C ILE A 119 2.01 -6.70 2.30
N THR A 120 3.33 -6.70 2.15
CA THR A 120 4.24 -6.37 3.24
C THR A 120 4.53 -4.88 3.32
N ALA A 121 4.20 -4.25 4.46
CA ALA A 121 4.56 -2.88 4.84
C ALA A 121 5.81 -2.87 5.73
N ALA A 122 6.46 -1.71 5.87
CA ALA A 122 7.56 -1.50 6.82
C ALA A 122 7.22 -0.48 7.91
N VAL A 123 6.26 0.43 7.69
CA VAL A 123 5.85 1.42 8.69
C VAL A 123 4.33 1.58 8.74
N PRO A 124 3.75 2.03 9.87
CA PRO A 124 2.29 2.13 10.03
C PRO A 124 1.61 2.99 8.97
N HIS A 125 2.24 4.09 8.55
CA HIS A 125 1.72 4.93 7.48
C HIS A 125 1.47 4.15 6.18
N GLN A 126 2.36 3.22 5.81
CA GLN A 126 2.17 2.41 4.61
C GLN A 126 0.97 1.48 4.77
N ALA A 127 0.80 0.87 5.95
CA ALA A 127 -0.38 0.05 6.24
C ALA A 127 -1.68 0.86 6.11
N ARG A 128 -1.69 2.12 6.55
CA ARG A 128 -2.84 3.04 6.36
C ARG A 128 -3.16 3.27 4.87
N VAL A 129 -2.14 3.51 4.06
CA VAL A 129 -2.31 3.64 2.60
C VAL A 129 -2.88 2.33 2.03
N TYR A 130 -2.34 1.18 2.42
CA TYR A 130 -2.80 -0.12 1.90
C TYR A 130 -4.27 -0.37 2.27
N ARG A 131 -4.67 -0.04 3.51
CA ARG A 131 -6.07 -0.11 3.95
C ARG A 131 -6.99 0.79 3.14
N ALA A 132 -6.57 2.03 2.84
CA ALA A 132 -7.37 2.94 2.02
C ALA A 132 -7.62 2.41 0.60
N TYR A 133 -6.74 1.53 0.10
CA TYR A 133 -6.91 0.81 -1.18
C TYR A 133 -7.43 -0.62 -1.01
N GLY A 134 -8.08 -0.92 0.12
CA GLY A 134 -8.83 -2.16 0.35
C GLY A 134 -7.97 -3.41 0.56
N ILE A 135 -6.65 -3.26 0.78
CA ILE A 135 -5.78 -4.41 1.03
C ILE A 135 -6.21 -5.08 2.35
N GLY A 136 -6.70 -6.31 2.24
CA GLY A 136 -7.30 -7.07 3.36
C GLY A 136 -6.32 -7.88 4.20
N ARG A 137 -5.09 -8.10 3.71
CA ARG A 137 -4.03 -8.79 4.48
C ARG A 137 -2.73 -8.01 4.40
N ILE A 138 -2.24 -7.56 5.56
CA ILE A 138 -1.02 -6.76 5.67
C ILE A 138 -0.06 -7.44 6.64
N PHE A 139 1.17 -7.65 6.18
CA PHE A 139 2.29 -7.99 7.06
C PHE A 139 3.12 -6.72 7.27
N LEU A 140 3.13 -6.15 8.48
CA LEU A 140 4.12 -5.15 8.85
C LEU A 140 5.43 -5.87 9.22
N ALA A 141 6.40 -5.87 8.31
CA ALA A 141 7.74 -6.43 8.55
C ALA A 141 8.61 -5.49 9.41
N ASN A 142 8.06 -5.10 10.56
CA ASN A 142 8.63 -4.24 11.60
C ASN A 142 7.81 -4.38 12.89
N GLU A 143 8.37 -3.97 14.02
CA GLU A 143 7.66 -3.85 15.30
C GLU A 143 6.66 -2.69 15.27
N LEU A 144 5.59 -2.81 16.06
CA LEU A 144 4.55 -1.80 16.21
C LEU A 144 4.36 -1.39 17.67
N VAL A 145 5.14 -0.43 18.15
CA VAL A 145 5.07 0.05 19.55
C VAL A 145 4.47 1.44 19.71
N ASP A 146 4.10 2.11 18.61
CA ASP A 146 3.44 3.41 18.65
C ASP A 146 1.96 3.26 19.03
N ALA A 147 1.59 3.81 20.19
CA ALA A 147 0.23 3.78 20.70
C ALA A 147 -0.80 4.48 19.77
N VAL A 148 -0.39 5.50 19.00
CA VAL A 148 -1.29 6.16 18.04
C VAL A 148 -1.62 5.21 16.89
N ALA A 149 -0.61 4.56 16.33
CA ALA A 149 -0.78 3.57 15.28
C ALA A 149 -1.58 2.34 15.76
N LEU A 150 -1.35 1.87 16.99
CA LEU A 150 -2.10 0.75 17.58
C LEU A 150 -3.58 1.08 17.79
N ARG A 151 -3.91 2.31 18.21
CA ARG A 151 -5.31 2.77 18.30
C ARG A 151 -6.00 2.78 16.95
N TRP A 152 -5.31 3.26 15.91
CA TRP A 152 -5.85 3.20 14.55
C TRP A 152 -6.06 1.75 14.09
N LEU A 153 -5.09 0.87 14.32
CA LEU A 153 -5.17 -0.54 13.96
C LEU A 153 -6.36 -1.23 14.64
N ALA A 154 -6.57 -0.99 15.94
CA ALA A 154 -7.72 -1.52 16.67
C ALA A 154 -9.06 -1.08 16.06
N GLY A 155 -9.15 0.16 15.59
CA GLY A 155 -10.31 0.68 14.87
C GLY A 155 -10.56 -0.05 13.55
N GLU A 156 -9.53 -0.21 12.71
CA GLU A 156 -9.63 -0.97 11.45
C GLU A 156 -10.05 -2.42 11.67
N MET A 157 -9.44 -3.09 12.65
CA MET A 157 -9.72 -4.48 12.98
C MET A 157 -11.14 -4.70 13.53
N THR A 158 -11.72 -3.66 14.13
CA THR A 158 -13.11 -3.66 14.63
C THR A 158 -14.09 -3.38 13.49
N ALA A 159 -13.75 -2.45 12.58
CA ALA A 159 -14.58 -2.10 11.44
C ALA A 159 -14.64 -3.21 10.38
N ASP A 160 -13.57 -4.00 10.25
CA ASP A 160 -13.43 -5.07 9.26
C ASP A 160 -12.96 -6.38 9.94
N PRO A 161 -13.89 -7.30 10.26
CA PRO A 161 -13.55 -8.59 10.86
C PRO A 161 -12.67 -9.48 9.97
N GLU A 162 -12.69 -9.27 8.65
CA GLU A 162 -11.90 -10.04 7.69
C GLU A 162 -10.48 -9.46 7.50
N PHE A 163 -10.23 -8.25 7.98
CA PHE A 163 -8.91 -7.62 7.91
C PHE A 163 -7.89 -8.40 8.76
N ARG A 164 -6.82 -8.87 8.11
CA ARG A 164 -5.70 -9.53 8.77
C ARG A 164 -4.48 -8.64 8.81
N PHE A 165 -3.94 -8.45 10.01
CA PHE A 165 -2.72 -7.71 10.25
C PHE A 165 -1.78 -8.55 11.09
N VAL A 166 -0.54 -8.67 10.64
CA VAL A 166 0.54 -9.36 11.35
C VAL A 166 1.74 -8.43 11.46
N CYS A 167 2.41 -8.37 12.60
CA CYS A 167 3.68 -7.64 12.74
C CYS A 167 4.76 -8.44 13.48
N TYR A 168 6.00 -7.96 13.43
CA TYR A 168 7.07 -8.54 14.24
C TYR A 168 6.97 -8.09 15.70
N VAL A 169 7.47 -8.97 16.59
CA VAL A 169 7.83 -8.65 17.97
C VAL A 169 9.19 -9.27 18.26
N ASP A 170 10.04 -8.57 19.00
CA ASP A 170 11.40 -9.02 19.31
C ASP A 170 11.73 -8.90 20.82
N SER A 171 10.78 -8.41 21.62
CA SER A 171 11.01 -8.12 23.03
C SER A 171 9.74 -8.21 23.85
N VAL A 172 9.87 -8.70 25.09
CA VAL A 172 8.77 -8.71 26.08
C VAL A 172 8.24 -7.30 26.29
N ARG A 173 9.13 -6.31 26.36
CA ARG A 173 8.73 -4.92 26.55
C ARG A 173 7.90 -4.38 25.39
N GLY A 174 8.22 -4.73 24.15
CA GLY A 174 7.43 -4.37 22.98
C GLY A 174 6.01 -4.94 23.07
N VAL A 175 5.87 -6.21 23.46
CA VAL A 175 4.57 -6.86 23.66
C VAL A 175 3.75 -6.20 24.77
N GLU A 176 4.36 -5.87 25.92
CA GLU A 176 3.68 -5.15 27.00
C GLU A 176 3.12 -3.79 26.56
N LEU A 177 3.91 -3.04 25.77
CA LEU A 177 3.48 -1.75 25.22
C LEU A 177 2.33 -1.91 24.23
N MET A 178 2.37 -2.95 23.40
CA MET A 178 1.29 -3.29 22.47
C MET A 178 0.00 -3.61 23.20
N ASP A 179 0.06 -4.51 24.18
CA ASP A 179 -1.09 -4.96 24.96
C ASP A 179 -1.77 -3.78 25.70
N ALA A 180 -0.97 -2.95 26.38
CA ALA A 180 -1.50 -1.78 27.09
C ALA A 180 -2.19 -0.78 26.13
N ALA A 181 -1.59 -0.51 24.96
CA ALA A 181 -2.15 0.42 24.00
C ALA A 181 -3.40 -0.12 23.30
N LEU A 182 -3.43 -1.42 22.96
CA LEU A 182 -4.60 -2.09 22.37
C LEU A 182 -5.76 -2.18 23.38
N GLY A 183 -5.46 -2.52 24.63
CA GLY A 183 -6.44 -2.54 25.71
C GLY A 183 -7.06 -1.16 25.95
N ALA A 184 -6.24 -0.11 26.01
CA ALA A 184 -6.72 1.27 26.11
C ALA A 184 -7.52 1.73 24.88
N ALA A 185 -7.28 1.14 23.71
CA ALA A 185 -8.03 1.40 22.48
C ALA A 185 -9.38 0.66 22.42
N GLY A 186 -9.66 -0.26 23.36
CA GLY A 186 -10.83 -1.11 23.32
C GLY A 186 -10.78 -2.15 22.19
N ALA A 187 -9.59 -2.64 21.84
CA ALA A 187 -9.44 -3.68 20.83
C ALA A 187 -10.30 -4.91 21.15
N THR A 188 -11.11 -5.33 20.18
CA THR A 188 -12.09 -6.42 20.36
C THR A 188 -11.50 -7.81 20.12
N ARG A 189 -10.28 -7.89 19.58
CA ARG A 189 -9.55 -9.12 19.26
C ARG A 189 -8.04 -8.88 19.30
N PRO A 190 -7.22 -9.93 19.52
CA PRO A 190 -5.76 -9.79 19.55
C PRO A 190 -5.19 -9.45 18.16
N VAL A 191 -4.00 -8.84 18.17
CA VAL A 191 -3.16 -8.65 16.98
C VAL A 191 -2.27 -9.88 16.80
N ASP A 192 -2.22 -10.42 15.58
CA ASP A 192 -1.31 -11.51 15.24
C ASP A 192 0.14 -11.00 15.21
N VAL A 193 1.06 -11.77 15.81
CA VAL A 193 2.48 -11.41 15.88
C VAL A 193 3.37 -12.58 15.47
N VAL A 194 4.53 -12.25 14.91
CA VAL A 194 5.62 -13.20 14.63
C VAL A 194 6.84 -12.78 15.44
N VAL A 195 7.46 -13.71 16.16
CA VAL A 195 8.72 -13.44 16.83
C VAL A 195 9.83 -13.29 15.78
N GLU A 196 10.45 -12.12 15.67
CA GLU A 196 11.64 -11.92 14.83
C GLU A 196 12.85 -12.50 15.55
N LEU A 197 13.62 -13.35 14.87
CA LEU A 197 14.85 -13.92 15.41
C LEU A 197 16.04 -13.11 14.90
N GLY A 198 16.91 -12.68 15.81
CA GLY A 198 18.10 -11.92 15.47
C GLY A 198 19.11 -12.75 14.67
N ALA A 199 19.79 -12.11 13.71
CA ALA A 199 20.83 -12.76 12.91
C ALA A 199 22.22 -12.79 13.60
N GLY A 200 22.26 -12.57 14.91
CA GLY A 200 23.48 -12.50 15.72
C GLY A 200 23.90 -11.07 16.08
N GLU A 201 25.05 -10.96 16.76
CA GLU A 201 25.56 -9.70 17.30
C GLU A 201 25.84 -8.66 16.20
N GLY A 202 25.39 -7.42 16.41
CA GLY A 202 25.54 -6.33 15.44
C GLY A 202 24.55 -6.36 14.27
N ALA A 203 23.64 -7.33 14.23
CA ALA A 203 22.49 -7.30 13.33
C ALA A 203 21.46 -6.23 13.77
N ARG A 204 20.36 -6.11 13.03
CA ARG A 204 19.32 -5.09 13.25
C ARG A 204 18.44 -5.42 14.47
N THR A 205 17.21 -5.89 14.21
CA THR A 205 16.19 -6.25 15.20
C THR A 205 16.12 -7.77 15.34
N GLY A 206 15.39 -8.25 16.34
CA GLY A 206 15.17 -9.67 16.62
C GLY A 206 15.67 -10.11 18.00
N ALA A 207 14.97 -11.09 18.57
CA ALA A 207 15.25 -11.69 19.87
C ALA A 207 16.48 -12.61 19.87
#